data_AF-A0A496DGY7-F1
#
_entry.id   AF-A0A496DGY7-F1
#
_cell.length_a   1.000
_cell.length_b   1.000
_cell.length_c   1.000
_cell.angle_alpha   90.00
_cell.angle_beta   90.00
_cell.angle_gamma   90.00
#
_symmetry.space_group_name_H-M   'P 1'
#
loop_
_entity.id
_entity.type
_entity.pdbx_description
1 polymer ?
#
loop_
_entity_poly.entity_id
_entity_poly.type
_entity_poly.pdbx_seq_one_letter_code
_entity_poly.pdbx_strand_id
1 'polypeptide(L)' 'MLDYCKTCFHVEFCVQDAKQFTELTDCQSRDLDKLYFHFNTTLTSGNLAKTEAFEKGVVFSMATVKVLFHNIFLM' A
#
# COMPACT_ATOMS: atom_id res chain seq x y z
N MET A 1 -6.81 -19.96 17.24
CA MET A 1 -7.53 -18.73 17.67
C MET A 1 -6.60 -17.51 17.65
N LEU A 2 -5.40 -17.58 18.24
CA LEU A 2 -4.42 -16.47 18.21
C LEU A 2 -3.91 -16.12 16.80
N ASP A 3 -3.65 -17.10 15.93
CA ASP A 3 -3.18 -16.84 14.56
C ASP A 3 -4.24 -16.20 13.66
N TYR A 4 -5.51 -16.52 13.92
CA TYR A 4 -6.64 -15.87 13.24
C TYR A 4 -6.66 -14.37 13.58
N CYS A 5 -6.55 -14.00 14.86
CA CYS A 5 -6.49 -12.60 15.27
C CYS A 5 -5.28 -11.87 14.65
N LYS A 6 -4.09 -12.49 14.65
CA LYS A 6 -2.90 -11.91 14.01
C LYS A 6 -3.11 -11.63 12.53
N THR A 7 -3.74 -12.55 11.81
CA THR A 7 -4.01 -12.41 10.38
C THR A 7 -5.02 -11.29 10.12
N CYS A 8 -6.07 -11.18 10.94
CA CYS A 8 -7.02 -10.06 10.85
C CYS A 8 -6.34 -8.71 11.05
N PHE A 9 -5.51 -8.57 12.10
CA PHE A 9 -4.77 -7.33 12.34
C PHE A 9 -3.80 -7.00 11.20
N HIS A 10 -3.14 -8.01 10.63
CA HIS A 10 -2.25 -7.81 9.49
C HIS A 10 -3.00 -7.25 8.28
N VAL A 11 -4.18 -7.79 7.97
CA VAL A 11 -5.03 -7.31 6.87
C VAL A 11 -5.53 -5.89 7.13
N GLU A 12 -6.03 -5.61 8.33
CA GLU A 12 -6.47 -4.26 8.71
C GLU A 12 -5.37 -3.22 8.54
N PHE A 13 -4.15 -3.54 8.97
CA PHE A 13 -3.00 -2.65 8.84
C PHE A 13 -2.64 -2.41 7.37
N CYS A 14 -2.67 -3.44 6.53
CA CYS A 14 -2.44 -3.29 5.09
C CYS A 14 -3.50 -2.40 4.43
N VAL A 15 -4.77 -2.53 4.81
CA VAL A 15 -5.84 -1.68 4.28
C VAL A 15 -5.69 -0.23 4.76
N GLN A 16 -5.28 0.01 6.00
CA GLN A 16 -5.03 1.37 6.49
C GLN A 16 -3.84 2.03 5.80
N ASP A 17 -2.71 1.33 5.67
CA ASP A 17 -1.55 1.79 4.89
C ASP A 17 -1.98 2.18 3.47
N ALA A 18 -2.79 1.31 2.84
CA ALA A 18 -3.21 1.51 1.47
C ALA A 18 -4.10 2.74 1.28
N LYS A 19 -4.99 3.02 2.24
CA LYS A 19 -5.83 4.23 2.26
C LYS A 19 -5.00 5.50 2.40
N GLN A 20 -3.96 5.48 3.23
CA GLN A 20 -3.21 6.69 3.58
C GLN A 20 -2.11 7.03 2.56
N PHE A 21 -1.46 6.03 1.98
CA PHE A 21 -0.23 6.24 1.23
C PHE A 21 -0.31 5.91 -0.25
N THR A 22 -1.20 5.00 -0.64
CA THR A 22 -1.31 4.49 -2.02
C THR A 22 -2.69 4.75 -2.64
N GLU A 23 -3.47 5.66 -2.03
CA GLU A 23 -4.69 6.26 -2.60
C GLU A 23 -5.88 5.30 -2.78
N LEU A 24 -6.02 4.26 -1.96
CA LEU A 24 -7.05 3.20 -2.14
C LEU A 24 -8.48 3.72 -2.32
N THR A 25 -8.81 4.85 -1.70
CA THR A 25 -10.15 5.45 -1.72
C THR A 25 -10.26 6.68 -2.62
N ASP A 26 -9.23 7.03 -3.37
CA ASP A 26 -9.22 8.24 -4.19
C ASP A 26 -9.90 8.03 -5.55
N CYS A 27 -9.93 6.79 -6.06
CA CYS A 27 -10.53 6.50 -7.35
C CYS A 27 -12.01 6.87 -7.42
N GLN A 28 -12.35 7.82 -8.30
CA GLN A 28 -13.73 8.27 -8.56
C GLN A 28 -14.35 7.61 -9.80
N SER A 29 -13.75 6.53 -10.32
CA SER A 29 -14.28 5.82 -11.49
C SER A 29 -15.65 5.21 -11.20
N ARG A 30 -16.58 5.33 -12.17
CA ARG A 30 -17.90 4.67 -12.13
C ARG A 30 -17.91 3.29 -12.79
N ASP A 31 -16.82 2.96 -13.48
CA ASP A 31 -16.62 1.68 -14.16
C ASP A 31 -16.04 0.65 -13.19
N LEU A 32 -16.69 -0.51 -13.10
CA LEU A 32 -16.36 -1.55 -12.13
C LEU A 32 -14.98 -2.17 -12.39
N ASP A 33 -14.62 -2.40 -13.65
CA ASP A 33 -13.34 -3.00 -14.03
C ASP A 33 -12.17 -2.06 -13.68
N LYS A 34 -12.36 -0.76 -13.94
CA LYS A 34 -11.38 0.27 -13.53
C LYS A 34 -11.22 0.34 -12.01
N LEU A 35 -12.31 0.18 -11.27
CA LEU A 35 -12.29 0.20 -9.81
C LEU A 35 -11.53 -1.02 -9.26
N TYR A 36 -11.79 -2.22 -9.79
CA TYR A 36 -11.04 -3.43 -9.42
C TYR A 36 -9.56 -3.32 -9.76
N PHE A 37 -9.23 -2.81 -10.94
CA PHE A 37 -7.85 -2.58 -11.34
C PHE A 37 -7.16 -1.61 -10.38
N HIS A 38 -7.83 -0.51 -10.02
CA HIS A 38 -7.31 0.46 -9.06
C HIS A 38 -7.03 -0.17 -7.69
N PHE A 39 -8.00 -0.89 -7.11
CA PHE A 39 -7.80 -1.56 -5.82
C PHE A 39 -6.63 -2.55 -5.82
N ASN A 40 -6.52 -3.38 -6.86
CA ASN A 40 -5.44 -4.34 -6.99
C ASN A 40 -4.09 -3.64 -7.13
N THR A 41 -4.02 -2.58 -7.93
CA THR A 41 -2.80 -1.79 -8.15
C THR A 41 -2.34 -1.13 -6.85
N THR A 42 -3.27 -0.52 -6.13
CA THR A 42 -3.01 0.13 -4.85
C THR A 42 -2.49 -0.85 -3.78
N LEU A 43 -3.09 -2.03 -3.65
CA LEU A 43 -2.61 -3.03 -2.68
C LEU A 43 -1.26 -3.63 -3.10
N THR A 44 -1.07 -3.83 -4.40
CA THR A 44 0.18 -4.37 -4.96
C THR A 44 1.34 -3.40 -4.77
N SER A 45 1.13 -2.09 -4.98
CA SER A 45 2.20 -1.09 -4.80
C SER A 45 2.69 -1.04 -3.35
N GLY A 46 1.79 -1.17 -2.37
CA GLY A 46 2.16 -1.26 -0.96
C GLY A 46 2.97 -2.51 -0.61
N ASN A 47 2.62 -3.66 -1.19
CA ASN A 47 3.36 -4.91 -1.01
C ASN A 47 4.73 -4.87 -1.70
N LEU A 48 4.81 -4.25 -2.88
CA LEU A 48 6.06 -4.06 -3.60
C LEU A 48 7.04 -3.20 -2.79
N ALA A 49 6.56 -2.08 -2.23
CA ALA A 49 7.37 -1.23 -1.36
C ALA A 49 7.90 -1.97 -0.11
N LYS A 50 7.07 -2.83 0.51
CA LYS A 50 7.49 -3.68 1.63
C LYS A 50 8.55 -4.69 1.21
N THR A 51 8.37 -5.32 0.04
CA THR A 51 9.31 -6.31 -0.51
C THR A 51 10.65 -5.67 -0.82
N GLU A 52 10.67 -4.53 -1.49
CA GLU A 52 11.92 -3.81 -1.78
C GLU A 52 12.67 -3.39 -0.50
N ALA A 53 11.95 -2.93 0.51
CA ALA A 53 12.57 -2.56 1.78
C ALA A 53 13.17 -3.78 2.50
N PHE A 54 12.47 -4.91 2.45
CA PHE A 54 12.95 -6.17 2.99
C PHE A 54 14.22 -6.65 2.26
N GLU A 55 14.24 -6.62 0.93
CA GLU A 55 15.41 -6.98 0.12
C GLU A 55 16.61 -6.06 0.38
N LYS A 56 16.38 -4.77 0.58
CA LYS A 56 17.41 -3.78 0.90
C LYS A 56 17.85 -3.83 2.38
N GLY A 57 17.18 -4.62 3.22
CA GLY A 57 17.45 -4.71 4.66
C GLY A 57 17.18 -3.42 5.44
N VAL A 58 16.33 -2.53 4.90
CA VAL A 58 16.01 -1.24 5.51
C VAL A 58 14.75 -1.33 6.35
N VAL A 59 14.68 -0.52 7.42
CA VAL A 59 13.45 -0.41 8.21
C VAL A 59 12.36 0.19 7.34
N PHE A 60 11.29 -0.58 7.11
CA PHE A 60 10.19 -0.17 6.25
C PHE A 60 9.31 0.90 6.93
N SER A 61 9.05 1.98 6.20
CA SER A 61 8.05 3.01 6.54
C SER A 61 7.40 3.52 5.26
N MET A 62 6.09 3.30 5.13
CA MET A 62 5.35 3.71 3.93
C MET A 62 5.35 5.23 3.73
N ALA A 63 5.35 6.00 4.83
CA ALA A 63 5.46 7.46 4.78
C ALA A 63 6.79 7.91 4.16
N THR A 64 7.90 7.27 4.54
CA THR A 64 9.23 7.58 4.00
C THR A 64 9.31 7.21 2.52
N VAL A 65 8.75 6.06 2.14
CA VAL A 65 8.67 5.63 0.74
C VAL A 65 7.89 6.65 -0.09
N LYS A 66 6.74 7.10 0.39
CA LYS A 66 5.92 8.13 -0.28
C LYS A 66 6.71 9.42 -0.49
N VAL A 67 7.40 9.92 0.55
CA VAL A 67 8.21 11.14 0.46
C VAL A 67 9.34 10.97 -0.55
N LEU A 68 10.03 9.82 -0.56
CA LEU A 68 11.09 9.52 -1.51
C LEU A 68 10.57 9.60 -2.96
N PHE A 69 9.48 8.90 -3.28
CA PHE A 69 8.91 8.92 -4.62
C PHE A 69 8.39 10.31 -5.02
N HIS A 70 7.77 11.03 -4.09
CA HIS A 70 7.32 12.40 -4.32
C HIS A 70 8.50 13.33 -4.67
N ASN A 71 9.60 13.21 -3.95
CA ASN A 71 10.81 13.99 -4.21
C ASN A 71 11.47 13.62 -5.54
N ILE A 72 11.52 12.33 -5.89
CA ILE A 72 12.06 11.87 -7.17
C ILE A 72 11.22 12.41 -8.35
N PHE A 73 9.89 12.46 -8.21
CA PHE A 73 9.01 12.91 -9.29
C PHE A 73 8.96 14.43 -9.44
N LEU A 74 9.19 15.18 -8.37
CA LEU A 74 9.21 16.65 -8.39
C LEU A 74 10.58 17.25 -8.74
N MET A 75 11.64 16.45 -8.81
CA MET A 75 12.96 16.85 -9.33
C MET A 75 13.06 16.60 -10.84
#